data_AF-A0A8T8WI66-F1
#
_entry.id   AF-A0A8T8WI66-F1
#
_cell.length_a   1.000
_cell.length_b   1.000
_cell.length_c   1.000
_cell.angle_alpha   90.00
_cell.angle_beta   90.00
_cell.angle_gamma   90.00
#
_symmetry.space_group_name_H-M   'P 1'
#
loop_
_entity.id
_entity.type
_entity.pdbx_description
1 polymer ?
#
loop_
_entity_poly.entity_id
_entity_poly.type
_entity_poly.pdbx_seq_one_letter_code
_entity_poly.pdbx_strand_id
1 'polypeptide(L)'
;MKLVIDVPDPLVSQIKDTVENGGYENAQEFVNTAIENQLELEEYGDDEFKTLDEAIKELDDSEPEPEEPEENGDPDDLLTDGLGRQEYDAVSTVPPPDQDRLADGPLWGQYNRVFPAKIVVRRLANMVREQNENSSPSGNGLRWIELDHFQDDAAQLARNYGLTIKEFDQKKSRGRGEKIASGLPTGDDADKSKDRFETHFIGYSDRNNKLTGAPPNLLFVDISDEDVSRIGITEAGLEFAELYNPLLDDGPDADESLSPDEREFYIDHTRDNLPAEYEAMVTTAEAISEGNNRPTSLSEHVSELNEEWSQSQADTMRSGLVSRMYELGLINRERVGQRGIAYNLTETGESLLNDTEVTFE
;
A
#
# COMPACT_ATOMS: atom_id res chain seq x y z
N MET A 1 2.79 -12.99 -34.68
CA MET A 1 3.89 -12.30 -35.41
C MET A 1 5.20 -12.70 -34.73
N LYS A 2 6.31 -12.89 -35.45
CA LYS A 2 7.60 -13.21 -34.81
C LYS A 2 8.49 -11.97 -34.85
N LEU A 3 8.66 -11.34 -33.69
CA LEU A 3 9.61 -10.25 -33.49
C LEU A 3 10.93 -10.84 -32.97
N VAL A 4 12.07 -10.32 -33.42
CA VAL A 4 13.40 -10.70 -32.91
C VAL A 4 14.08 -9.40 -32.49
N ILE A 5 14.49 -9.33 -31.23
CA ILE A 5 15.11 -8.16 -30.62
C ILE A 5 16.51 -8.57 -30.16
N ASP A 6 17.51 -7.76 -30.52
CA ASP A 6 18.87 -7.92 -30.02
C ASP A 6 18.98 -7.25 -28.65
N VAL A 7 19.37 -8.03 -27.63
CA VAL A 7 19.46 -7.56 -26.24
C VAL A 7 20.94 -7.49 -25.84
N PRO A 8 21.41 -6.41 -25.17
CA PRO A 8 22.78 -6.30 -24.70
C PRO A 8 23.21 -7.44 -23.76
N ASP A 9 24.47 -7.87 -23.84
CA ASP A 9 25.03 -8.96 -23.02
C ASP A 9 24.85 -8.79 -21.49
N PRO A 10 24.93 -7.58 -20.90
CA PRO A 10 24.66 -7.37 -19.48
C PRO A 10 23.22 -7.73 -19.10
N LEU A 11 22.24 -7.35 -19.94
CA LEU A 11 20.82 -7.67 -19.75
C LEU A 11 20.56 -9.16 -19.91
N VAL A 12 21.20 -9.82 -20.88
CA VAL A 12 21.11 -11.29 -21.04
C VAL A 12 21.60 -12.01 -19.77
N SER A 13 22.63 -11.48 -19.12
CA SER A 13 23.16 -12.05 -17.87
C SER A 13 22.17 -11.89 -16.72
N GLN A 14 21.57 -10.72 -16.56
CA GLN A 14 20.53 -10.48 -15.54
C GLN A 14 19.28 -11.33 -15.76
N ILE A 15 18.85 -11.52 -17.01
CA ILE A 15 17.72 -12.40 -17.35
C ILE A 15 18.03 -13.84 -16.92
N LYS A 16 19.23 -14.34 -17.20
CA LYS A 16 19.65 -15.69 -16.80
C LYS A 16 19.70 -15.84 -15.29
N ASP A 17 20.29 -14.88 -14.57
CA ASP A 17 20.34 -14.91 -13.11
C ASP A 17 18.93 -14.93 -12.51
N THR A 18 17.99 -14.17 -13.08
CA THR A 18 16.60 -14.11 -12.61
C THR A 18 15.85 -15.43 -12.84
N VAL A 19 16.08 -16.08 -13.98
CA VAL A 19 15.53 -17.40 -14.31
C VAL A 19 16.14 -18.49 -13.40
N GLU A 20 17.47 -18.49 -13.22
CA GLU A 20 18.18 -19.49 -12.42
C GLU A 20 17.82 -19.42 -10.92
N ASN A 21 17.45 -18.24 -10.42
CA ASN A 21 16.97 -18.06 -9.05
C ASN A 21 15.51 -18.48 -8.84
N GLY A 22 14.87 -19.12 -9.83
CA GLY A 22 13.56 -19.74 -9.72
C GLY A 22 12.39 -18.75 -9.84
N GLY A 23 12.62 -17.57 -10.43
CA GLY A 23 11.56 -16.59 -10.69
C GLY A 23 10.71 -16.91 -11.93
N TYR A 24 11.27 -17.64 -12.89
CA TYR A 24 10.66 -17.96 -14.19
C TYR A 24 11.24 -19.29 -14.71
N GLU A 25 10.49 -20.07 -15.48
CA GLU A 25 10.94 -21.35 -16.03
C GLU A 25 12.03 -21.18 -17.09
N ASN A 26 11.97 -20.09 -17.86
CA ASN A 26 12.96 -19.79 -18.90
C ASN A 26 12.94 -18.30 -19.31
N ALA A 27 13.95 -17.88 -20.07
CA ALA A 27 14.09 -16.50 -20.53
C ALA A 27 12.94 -16.02 -21.43
N GLN A 28 12.27 -16.93 -22.14
CA GLN A 28 11.13 -16.57 -22.99
C GLN A 28 9.91 -16.23 -22.14
N GLU A 29 9.65 -17.00 -21.08
CA GLU A 29 8.61 -16.68 -20.10
C GLU A 29 8.88 -15.34 -19.41
N PHE A 30 10.11 -15.11 -18.95
CA PHE A 30 10.52 -13.81 -18.38
C PHE A 30 10.20 -12.64 -19.33
N VAL A 31 10.61 -12.74 -20.60
CA VAL A 31 10.40 -11.66 -21.57
C VAL A 31 8.92 -11.47 -21.88
N ASN A 32 8.14 -12.55 -22.03
CA ASN A 32 6.71 -12.45 -22.27
C ASN A 32 6.01 -11.77 -21.09
N THR A 33 6.27 -12.19 -19.86
CA THR A 33 5.69 -11.58 -18.66
C THR A 33 6.11 -10.13 -18.50
N ALA A 34 7.36 -9.79 -18.80
CA ALA A 34 7.82 -8.39 -18.74
C ALA A 34 7.11 -7.51 -19.78
N ILE A 35 6.89 -8.02 -21.00
CA ILE A 35 6.15 -7.30 -22.04
C ILE A 35 4.68 -7.17 -21.67
N GLU A 36 4.04 -8.22 -21.16
CA GLU A 36 2.64 -8.20 -20.71
C GLU A 36 2.46 -7.18 -19.58
N ASN A 37 3.32 -7.20 -18.57
CA ASN A 37 3.30 -6.22 -17.49
C ASN A 37 3.51 -4.79 -18.01
N GLN A 38 4.42 -4.59 -18.98
CA GLN A 38 4.70 -3.26 -19.54
C GLN A 38 3.53 -2.76 -20.41
N LEU A 39 2.91 -3.63 -21.19
CA LEU A 39 1.74 -3.29 -21.99
C LEU A 39 0.52 -3.00 -21.11
N GLU A 40 0.35 -3.72 -19.99
CA GLU A 40 -0.67 -3.41 -18.99
C GLU A 40 -0.42 -2.01 -18.38
N LEU A 41 0.83 -1.67 -18.07
CA LEU A 41 1.19 -0.33 -17.58
C LEU A 41 0.93 0.79 -18.62
N GLU A 42 1.11 0.50 -19.91
CA GLU A 42 0.87 1.46 -21.02
C GLU A 42 -0.60 1.52 -21.45
N GLU A 43 -1.39 0.46 -21.27
CA GLU A 43 -2.82 0.43 -21.59
C GLU A 43 -3.66 1.18 -20.54
N TYR A 44 -3.15 1.28 -19.30
CA TYR A 44 -3.80 2.01 -18.19
C TYR A 44 -3.13 3.35 -17.83
N GLY A 45 -2.05 3.75 -18.50
CA GLY A 45 -1.32 5.00 -18.26
C GLY A 45 -1.04 5.74 -19.56
N ASP A 46 -1.61 6.92 -19.74
CA ASP A 46 -1.41 7.72 -20.95
C ASP A 46 -0.12 8.56 -20.84
N ASP A 47 0.82 8.27 -21.76
CA ASP A 47 1.85 9.13 -22.34
C ASP A 47 2.75 9.98 -21.41
N GLU A 48 3.68 9.34 -20.68
CA GLU A 48 5.07 9.85 -20.54
C GLU A 48 6.06 8.79 -20.00
N PHE A 49 6.05 7.56 -20.54
CA PHE A 49 7.13 6.60 -20.24
C PHE A 49 8.17 6.57 -21.37
N LYS A 50 9.44 6.73 -20.98
CA LYS A 50 10.59 6.66 -21.87
C LYS A 50 10.60 5.30 -22.58
N THR A 51 10.75 5.34 -23.90
CA THR A 51 10.84 4.13 -24.73
C THR A 51 12.06 3.30 -24.35
N LEU A 52 12.05 1.99 -24.62
CA LEU A 52 13.18 1.09 -24.37
C LEU A 52 14.51 1.62 -24.98
N ASP A 53 14.42 2.35 -26.09
CA ASP A 53 15.56 2.98 -26.76
C ASP A 53 16.15 4.18 -25.97
N GLU A 54 15.34 4.87 -25.17
CA GLU A 54 15.78 5.98 -24.31
C GLU A 54 16.45 5.49 -23.03
N ALA A 55 15.97 4.37 -22.46
CA ALA A 55 16.61 3.72 -21.31
C ALA A 55 17.99 3.13 -21.66
N ILE A 56 18.20 2.69 -22.90
CA ILE A 56 19.50 2.19 -23.38
C ILE A 56 20.51 3.34 -23.55
N LYS A 57 20.03 4.55 -23.84
CA LYS A 57 20.89 5.72 -24.09
C LYS A 57 21.45 6.34 -22.81
N GLU A 58 20.71 6.27 -21.70
CA GLU A 58 21.17 6.75 -20.38
C GLU A 58 22.27 5.87 -19.75
N LEU A 59 22.41 4.61 -20.20
CA LEU A 59 23.46 3.72 -19.72
C LEU A 59 24.85 4.05 -20.29
N ASP A 60 24.93 4.74 -21.44
CA ASP A 60 26.20 5.04 -22.13
C ASP A 60 26.87 6.35 -21.62
N ASP A 61 26.15 7.23 -20.91
CA ASP A 61 26.61 8.59 -20.56
C ASP A 61 26.84 8.85 -19.06
N SER A 62 27.01 7.82 -18.22
CA SER A 62 27.22 7.99 -16.78
C SER A 62 28.68 8.35 -16.41
N GLU A 63 29.00 9.64 -16.31
CA GLU A 63 30.07 10.14 -15.43
C GLU A 63 29.49 10.51 -14.05
N PRO A 64 30.21 10.27 -12.93
CA PRO A 64 29.68 10.51 -11.59
C PRO A 64 29.76 12.00 -11.22
N GLU A 65 28.61 12.62 -10.94
CA GLU A 65 28.55 13.91 -10.27
C GLU A 65 28.69 13.78 -8.74
N PRO A 66 29.29 14.77 -8.05
CA PRO A 66 29.59 14.69 -6.63
C PRO A 66 28.37 15.05 -5.76
N GLU A 67 28.13 14.24 -4.73
CA GLU A 67 27.14 14.48 -3.68
C GLU A 67 27.51 15.72 -2.85
N GLU A 68 26.55 16.65 -2.69
CA GLU A 68 26.66 17.76 -1.74
C GLU A 68 26.29 17.31 -0.31
N PRO A 69 26.85 17.93 0.75
CA PRO A 69 26.69 17.44 2.12
C PRO A 69 25.39 17.92 2.78
N GLU A 70 24.61 16.98 3.30
CA GLU A 70 23.44 17.24 4.14
C GLU A 70 23.82 17.92 5.48
N GLU A 71 23.06 18.94 5.85
CA GLU A 71 23.18 19.64 7.13
C GLU A 71 22.76 18.75 8.31
N ASN A 72 23.63 18.67 9.32
CA ASN A 72 23.38 17.93 10.56
C ASN A 72 22.32 18.64 11.42
N GLY A 73 21.07 18.20 11.34
CA GLY A 73 20.04 18.40 12.37
C GLY A 73 20.10 17.29 13.43
N ASP A 74 19.70 17.60 14.67
CA ASP A 74 19.62 16.65 15.78
C ASP A 74 18.54 15.58 15.46
N PRO A 75 18.86 14.27 15.43
CA PRO A 75 17.98 13.24 14.88
C PRO A 75 16.72 12.95 15.73
N ASP A 76 16.66 13.40 16.98
CA ASP A 76 15.52 13.15 17.88
C ASP A 76 14.35 14.14 17.69
N ASP A 77 14.54 15.30 17.06
CA ASP A 77 13.51 16.35 16.92
C ASP A 77 12.82 16.34 15.53
N LEU A 78 13.29 15.51 14.60
CA LEU A 78 12.87 15.48 13.18
C LEU A 78 11.83 14.40 12.83
N LEU A 79 11.55 13.45 13.73
CA LEU A 79 10.81 12.23 13.38
C LEU A 79 9.29 12.33 13.54
N THR A 80 8.78 13.40 14.18
CA THR A 80 7.33 13.58 14.43
C THR A 80 6.73 14.82 13.79
N ASP A 81 7.53 15.66 13.10
CA ASP A 81 7.02 16.89 12.50
C ASP A 81 5.93 16.53 11.46
N GLY A 82 4.68 16.87 11.80
CA GLY A 82 3.51 16.58 10.98
C GLY A 82 2.79 15.23 11.21
N LEU A 83 3.29 14.29 12.02
CA LEU A 83 2.60 12.99 12.30
C LEU A 83 2.12 12.81 13.73
N GLY A 84 2.57 13.62 14.68
CA GLY A 84 2.14 13.48 16.08
C GLY A 84 0.62 13.59 16.23
N ARG A 85 0.05 12.77 17.11
CA ARG A 85 -1.38 12.81 17.45
C ARG A 85 -1.81 14.17 18.01
N GLN A 86 -2.99 14.62 17.60
CA GLN A 86 -3.57 15.92 17.97
C GLN A 86 -5.03 15.77 18.45
N GLU A 87 -5.59 16.87 18.96
CA GLU A 87 -7.04 17.00 19.14
C GLU A 87 -7.66 17.47 17.81
N TYR A 88 -8.62 16.72 17.28
CA TYR A 88 -9.22 17.00 15.97
C TYR A 88 -10.69 17.46 16.02
N ASP A 89 -11.19 17.90 17.19
CA ASP A 89 -12.55 18.44 17.35
C ASP A 89 -12.91 19.56 16.35
N ALA A 90 -11.90 20.25 15.82
CA ALA A 90 -12.03 21.34 14.86
C ALA A 90 -11.72 20.95 13.40
N VAL A 91 -11.42 19.68 13.11
CA VAL A 91 -11.16 19.20 11.74
C VAL A 91 -12.48 18.94 11.04
N SER A 92 -12.72 19.66 9.95
CA SER A 92 -13.88 19.44 9.10
C SER A 92 -13.65 18.25 8.18
N THR A 93 -14.64 17.36 8.09
CA THR A 93 -14.60 16.18 7.22
C THR A 93 -15.43 16.39 5.95
N VAL A 94 -15.09 15.66 4.89
CA VAL A 94 -15.88 15.57 3.65
C VAL A 94 -16.70 14.28 3.62
N PRO A 95 -17.76 14.19 2.80
CA PRO A 95 -18.46 12.93 2.57
C PRO A 95 -17.51 11.84 2.01
N PRO A 96 -17.78 10.55 2.27
CA PRO A 96 -17.06 9.48 1.60
C PRO A 96 -17.28 9.51 0.08
N PRO A 97 -16.33 8.98 -0.70
CA PRO A 97 -16.46 8.92 -2.15
C PRO A 97 -17.67 8.09 -2.58
N ASP A 98 -18.30 8.49 -3.69
CA ASP A 98 -19.40 7.72 -4.27
C ASP A 98 -18.91 6.34 -4.75
N GLN A 99 -19.73 5.30 -4.53
CA GLN A 99 -19.36 3.91 -4.83
C GLN A 99 -19.03 3.68 -6.32
N ASP A 100 -19.66 4.42 -7.24
CA ASP A 100 -19.39 4.31 -8.67
C ASP A 100 -18.03 4.90 -9.07
N ARG A 101 -17.31 5.55 -8.15
CA ARG A 101 -15.93 6.00 -8.33
C ARG A 101 -14.91 4.99 -7.84
N LEU A 102 -15.32 3.96 -7.11
CA LEU A 102 -14.42 2.97 -6.52
C LEU A 102 -14.26 1.74 -7.44
N ALA A 103 -13.26 0.92 -7.12
CA ALA A 103 -13.11 -0.39 -7.72
C ALA A 103 -14.15 -1.36 -7.16
N ASP A 104 -14.66 -2.25 -8.01
CA ASP A 104 -15.54 -3.33 -7.57
C ASP A 104 -14.71 -4.47 -6.94
N GLY A 105 -15.26 -5.09 -5.89
CA GLY A 105 -14.63 -6.24 -5.23
C GLY A 105 -13.68 -5.87 -4.07
N PRO A 106 -12.83 -6.81 -3.63
CA PRO A 106 -11.89 -6.59 -2.52
C PRO A 106 -10.79 -5.59 -2.88
N LEU A 107 -10.12 -5.06 -1.86
CA LEU A 107 -9.04 -4.09 -2.05
C LEU A 107 -7.90 -4.70 -2.86
N TRP A 108 -7.42 -3.94 -3.85
CA TRP A 108 -6.37 -4.37 -4.75
C TRP A 108 -5.14 -4.91 -4.00
N GLY A 109 -4.51 -5.94 -4.56
CA GLY A 109 -3.43 -6.67 -3.91
C GLY A 109 -2.16 -5.84 -3.64
N GLN A 110 -1.99 -4.70 -4.30
CA GLN A 110 -0.84 -3.82 -4.04
C GLN A 110 -1.09 -2.85 -2.87
N TYR A 111 -2.33 -2.70 -2.40
CA TYR A 111 -2.67 -2.06 -1.11
C TYR A 111 -2.37 -3.03 0.04
N ASN A 112 -1.14 -3.51 0.10
CA ASN A 112 -0.75 -4.69 0.88
C ASN A 112 -0.51 -4.43 2.37
N ARG A 113 -0.69 -3.20 2.83
CA ARG A 113 -0.48 -2.77 4.23
C ARG A 113 -1.48 -1.69 4.61
N VAL A 114 -1.78 -1.61 5.89
CA VAL A 114 -2.70 -0.64 6.50
C VAL A 114 -1.92 0.55 7.08
N PHE A 115 -0.75 0.32 7.69
CA PHE A 115 0.04 1.40 8.31
C PHE A 115 0.39 2.58 7.38
N PRO A 116 0.73 2.37 6.09
CA PRO A 116 0.88 3.49 5.15
C PRO A 116 -0.35 4.41 5.06
N ALA A 117 -1.56 3.85 5.06
CA ALA A 117 -2.79 4.63 5.05
C ALA A 117 -2.96 5.44 6.35
N LYS A 118 -2.52 4.89 7.50
CA LYS A 118 -2.49 5.61 8.78
C LYS A 118 -1.62 6.87 8.72
N ILE A 119 -0.42 6.78 8.13
CA ILE A 119 0.46 7.95 7.94
C ILE A 119 -0.28 9.02 7.12
N VAL A 120 -0.92 8.61 6.03
CA VAL A 120 -1.61 9.52 5.11
C VAL A 120 -2.79 10.23 5.78
N VAL A 121 -3.69 9.51 6.44
CA VAL A 121 -4.84 10.15 7.10
C VAL A 121 -4.42 11.01 8.29
N ARG A 122 -3.37 10.61 9.03
CA ARG A 122 -2.82 11.41 10.14
C ARG A 122 -2.24 12.72 9.63
N ARG A 123 -1.44 12.67 8.55
CA ARG A 123 -0.86 13.88 7.96
C ARG A 123 -1.95 14.80 7.41
N LEU A 124 -2.94 14.24 6.71
CA LEU A 124 -4.05 15.02 6.16
C LEU A 124 -4.85 15.71 7.27
N ALA A 125 -5.19 15.01 8.35
CA ALA A 125 -5.88 15.59 9.50
C ALA A 125 -5.09 16.75 10.12
N ASN A 126 -3.77 16.57 10.28
CA ASN A 126 -2.88 17.60 10.80
C ASN A 126 -2.82 18.84 9.89
N MET A 127 -2.72 18.66 8.57
CA MET A 127 -2.74 19.76 7.60
C MET A 127 -4.07 20.53 7.58
N VAL A 128 -5.20 19.82 7.64
CA VAL A 128 -6.52 20.47 7.72
C VAL A 128 -6.64 21.30 9.00
N ARG A 129 -6.14 20.78 10.13
CA ARG A 129 -6.12 21.51 11.40
C ARG A 129 -5.23 22.75 11.32
N GLU A 130 -4.00 22.63 10.81
CA GLU A 130 -3.07 23.75 10.64
C GLU A 130 -3.68 24.85 9.75
N GLN A 131 -4.39 24.46 8.69
CA GLN A 131 -5.11 25.40 7.83
C GLN A 131 -6.26 26.11 8.57
N ASN A 132 -6.95 25.41 9.47
CA ASN A 132 -8.02 25.97 10.30
C ASN A 132 -7.50 26.98 11.35
N GLU A 133 -6.33 26.75 11.92
CA GLU A 133 -5.69 27.69 12.84
C GLU A 133 -5.21 28.96 12.13
N ASN A 134 -4.67 28.80 10.92
CA ASN A 134 -4.07 29.90 10.16
C ASN A 134 -5.06 30.72 9.32
N SER A 135 -6.31 30.27 9.15
CA SER A 135 -7.28 30.95 8.29
C SER A 135 -8.72 30.82 8.79
N SER A 136 -9.43 31.95 8.90
CA SER A 136 -10.89 31.93 9.12
C SER A 136 -11.60 31.15 8.00
N PRO A 137 -12.51 30.22 8.31
CA PRO A 137 -13.18 29.42 7.30
C PRO A 137 -13.92 30.34 6.33
N SER A 138 -13.51 30.31 5.06
CA SER A 138 -14.18 31.00 3.97
C SER A 138 -14.91 29.94 3.14
N GLY A 139 -16.23 29.81 3.30
CA GLY A 139 -17.04 28.83 2.56
C GLY A 139 -17.94 27.96 3.45
N ASN A 140 -18.35 26.80 2.93
CA ASN A 140 -19.26 25.83 3.55
C ASN A 140 -18.68 25.06 4.76
N GLY A 141 -17.48 25.43 5.21
CA GLY A 141 -16.78 24.79 6.33
C GLY A 141 -16.00 23.54 5.95
N LEU A 142 -16.15 23.00 4.74
CA LEU A 142 -15.34 21.87 4.25
C LEU A 142 -13.93 22.34 3.90
N ARG A 143 -12.93 21.51 4.23
CA ARG A 143 -11.53 21.79 3.94
C ARG A 143 -10.97 20.72 3.01
N TRP A 144 -10.44 21.23 1.90
CA TRP A 144 -9.80 20.45 0.85
C TRP A 144 -8.35 20.93 0.77
N ILE A 145 -7.42 19.99 0.70
CA ILE A 145 -5.99 20.24 0.48
C ILE A 145 -5.68 19.98 -0.99
N GLU A 146 -4.82 20.79 -1.60
CA GLU A 146 -4.33 20.56 -2.97
C GLU A 146 -3.57 19.23 -3.04
N LEU A 147 -3.96 18.35 -3.97
CA LEU A 147 -3.52 16.97 -3.99
C LEU A 147 -2.01 16.86 -4.25
N ASP A 148 -1.49 17.56 -5.27
CA ASP A 148 -0.07 17.49 -5.64
C ASP A 148 0.83 17.89 -4.46
N HIS A 149 0.48 19.00 -3.78
CA HIS A 149 1.20 19.44 -2.60
C HIS A 149 1.13 18.41 -1.46
N PHE A 150 -0.04 17.80 -1.25
CA PHE A 150 -0.22 16.77 -0.24
C PHE A 150 0.55 15.49 -0.56
N GLN A 151 0.57 15.07 -1.83
CA GLN A 151 1.29 13.89 -2.31
C GLN A 151 2.78 14.02 -2.03
N ASP A 152 3.40 15.13 -2.47
CA ASP A 152 4.81 15.43 -2.24
C ASP A 152 5.17 15.39 -0.75
N ASP A 153 4.40 16.10 0.08
CA ASP A 153 4.64 16.24 1.51
C ASP A 153 4.48 14.88 2.23
N ALA A 154 3.37 14.19 2.02
CA ALA A 154 3.08 12.93 2.68
C ALA A 154 4.03 11.80 2.22
N ALA A 155 4.41 11.76 0.93
CA ALA A 155 5.36 10.77 0.42
C ALA A 155 6.77 10.99 0.97
N GLN A 156 7.22 12.26 1.07
CA GLN A 156 8.50 12.59 1.69
C GLN A 156 8.52 12.24 3.19
N LEU A 157 7.44 12.54 3.91
CA LEU A 157 7.29 12.22 5.32
C LEU A 157 7.29 10.70 5.55
N ALA A 158 6.53 9.95 4.74
CA ALA A 158 6.52 8.49 4.77
C ALA A 158 7.88 7.87 4.42
N ARG A 159 8.66 8.51 3.54
CA ARG A 159 10.04 8.08 3.22
C ARG A 159 10.95 8.24 4.41
N ASN A 160 11.00 9.43 4.98
CA ASN A 160 11.86 9.73 6.12
C ASN A 160 11.59 8.74 7.25
N TYR A 161 10.30 8.58 7.59
CA TYR A 161 9.87 7.67 8.64
C TYR A 161 10.13 6.20 8.29
N GLY A 162 9.88 5.80 7.03
CA GLY A 162 10.11 4.45 6.55
C GLY A 162 11.59 4.05 6.56
N LEU A 163 12.51 4.97 6.25
CA LEU A 163 13.95 4.71 6.32
C LEU A 163 14.36 4.45 7.78
N THR A 164 13.84 5.21 8.73
CA THR A 164 14.07 4.97 10.16
C THR A 164 13.53 3.61 10.60
N ILE A 165 12.29 3.26 10.25
CA ILE A 165 11.72 1.93 10.55
C ILE A 165 12.56 0.82 9.91
N LYS A 166 13.04 1.01 8.68
CA LYS A 166 13.87 0.02 7.96
C LYS A 166 15.16 -0.29 8.73
N GLU A 167 15.76 0.69 9.41
CA GLU A 167 16.87 0.43 10.32
C GLU A 167 16.47 -0.43 11.52
N PHE A 168 15.32 -0.17 12.12
CA PHE A 168 14.81 -0.98 13.24
C PHE A 168 14.42 -2.40 12.80
N ASP A 169 13.85 -2.56 11.62
CA ASP A 169 13.62 -3.88 11.01
C ASP A 169 14.93 -4.68 10.89
N GLN A 170 16.03 -4.02 10.49
CA GLN A 170 17.36 -4.65 10.43
C GLN A 170 17.91 -4.96 11.81
N LYS A 171 17.84 -4.02 12.77
CA LYS A 171 18.29 -4.21 14.16
C LYS A 171 17.55 -5.37 14.84
N LYS A 172 16.25 -5.51 14.58
CA LYS A 172 15.39 -6.60 15.09
C LYS A 172 15.43 -7.88 14.25
N SER A 173 16.17 -7.89 13.13
CA SER A 173 16.28 -9.05 12.23
C SER A 173 14.94 -9.57 11.70
N ARG A 174 13.98 -8.68 11.43
CA ARG A 174 12.66 -9.05 10.92
C ARG A 174 12.76 -9.70 9.54
N GLY A 175 12.06 -10.83 9.36
CA GLY A 175 12.08 -11.63 8.15
C GLY A 175 11.40 -10.95 6.94
N ARG A 176 11.63 -11.49 5.74
CA ARG A 176 10.94 -11.05 4.53
C ARG A 176 9.43 -11.27 4.69
N GLY A 177 8.67 -10.18 4.77
CA GLY A 177 7.22 -10.19 5.00
C GLY A 177 6.78 -9.79 6.41
N GLU A 178 7.70 -9.75 7.37
CA GLU A 178 7.49 -9.25 8.75
C GLU A 178 7.98 -7.82 8.93
N LYS A 179 8.74 -7.31 7.96
CA LYS A 179 9.25 -5.93 7.95
C LYS A 179 8.10 -4.94 8.01
N ILE A 180 8.15 -4.05 9.00
CA ILE A 180 7.18 -2.97 9.17
C ILE A 180 7.34 -1.93 8.07
N ALA A 181 8.57 -1.66 7.63
CA ALA A 181 8.83 -0.70 6.56
C ALA A 181 8.31 -1.15 5.18
N SER A 182 7.73 -2.37 5.08
CA SER A 182 7.07 -2.81 3.85
C SER A 182 5.90 -1.88 3.55
N GLY A 183 5.79 -1.41 2.30
CA GLY A 183 4.76 -0.46 1.89
C GLY A 183 5.17 1.01 2.00
N LEU A 184 6.25 1.32 2.72
CA LEU A 184 6.81 2.68 2.79
C LEU A 184 7.87 2.91 1.69
N PRO A 185 8.06 4.17 1.24
CA PRO A 185 8.94 4.51 0.12
C PRO A 185 10.43 4.47 0.54
N THR A 186 10.94 3.27 0.76
CA THR A 186 12.30 3.00 1.28
C THR A 186 13.25 2.40 0.24
N GLY A 187 12.85 2.47 -1.03
CA GLY A 187 13.65 2.02 -2.17
C GLY A 187 14.89 2.91 -2.36
N ASP A 188 15.91 2.31 -2.97
CA ASP A 188 17.17 2.99 -3.29
C ASP A 188 16.93 4.13 -4.29
N ASP A 189 16.06 3.90 -5.28
CA ASP A 189 15.50 4.93 -6.15
C ASP A 189 14.37 5.67 -5.38
N ALA A 190 14.71 6.86 -4.88
CA ALA A 190 13.84 7.64 -4.02
C ALA A 190 12.54 8.01 -4.71
N ASP A 191 12.63 8.56 -5.93
CA ASP A 191 11.50 9.08 -6.69
C ASP A 191 10.56 7.94 -7.07
N LYS A 192 11.06 6.85 -7.69
CA LYS A 192 10.20 5.70 -8.02
C LYS A 192 9.53 5.07 -6.79
N SER A 193 10.18 5.13 -5.63
CA SER A 193 9.58 4.62 -4.40
C SER A 193 8.47 5.52 -3.87
N LYS A 194 8.62 6.84 -3.96
CA LYS A 194 7.60 7.85 -3.62
C LYS A 194 6.42 7.79 -4.59
N ASP A 195 6.67 7.76 -5.91
CA ASP A 195 5.61 7.65 -6.93
C ASP A 195 4.70 6.43 -6.67
N ARG A 196 5.31 5.30 -6.29
CA ARG A 196 4.56 4.09 -5.93
C ARG A 196 3.75 4.29 -4.64
N PHE A 197 4.33 4.98 -3.66
CA PHE A 197 3.62 5.29 -2.42
C PHE A 197 2.44 6.22 -2.67
N GLU A 198 2.62 7.27 -3.47
CA GLU A 198 1.55 8.17 -3.89
C GLU A 198 0.44 7.40 -4.60
N THR A 199 0.79 6.59 -5.60
CA THR A 199 -0.17 5.78 -6.35
C THR A 199 -0.94 4.79 -5.48
N HIS A 200 -0.26 4.08 -4.57
CA HIS A 200 -0.88 3.00 -3.80
C HIS A 200 -1.48 3.41 -2.47
N PHE A 201 -0.91 4.40 -1.81
CA PHE A 201 -1.20 4.72 -0.43
C PHE A 201 -1.66 6.16 -0.20
N ILE A 202 -1.65 7.03 -1.23
CA ILE A 202 -2.33 8.33 -1.20
C ILE A 202 -3.54 8.29 -2.13
N GLY A 203 -3.29 8.06 -3.42
CA GLY A 203 -4.31 7.98 -4.45
C GLY A 203 -4.40 9.21 -5.34
N TYR A 204 -5.17 9.06 -6.40
CA TYR A 204 -5.53 10.10 -7.36
C TYR A 204 -6.88 9.77 -8.02
N SER A 205 -7.46 10.73 -8.73
CA SER A 205 -8.61 10.48 -9.62
C SER A 205 -8.12 10.26 -11.04
N ASP A 206 -8.47 9.14 -11.66
CA ASP A 206 -8.14 8.87 -13.06
C ASP A 206 -9.00 9.72 -14.01
N ARG A 207 -8.73 9.59 -15.30
CA ARG A 207 -9.45 10.31 -16.37
C ARG A 207 -10.92 9.93 -16.51
N ASN A 208 -11.33 8.80 -15.94
CA ASN A 208 -12.71 8.33 -15.87
C ASN A 208 -13.38 8.70 -14.54
N ASN A 209 -12.75 9.54 -13.73
CA ASN A 209 -13.18 9.94 -12.39
C ASN A 209 -13.25 8.76 -11.38
N LYS A 210 -12.49 7.68 -11.64
CA LYS A 210 -12.29 6.56 -10.72
C LYS A 210 -11.14 6.87 -9.77
N LEU A 211 -11.30 6.47 -8.51
CA LEU A 211 -10.31 6.71 -7.47
C LEU A 211 -9.36 5.52 -7.31
N THR A 212 -8.08 5.83 -7.41
CA THR A 212 -6.97 4.91 -7.13
C THR A 212 -6.40 5.20 -5.74
N GLY A 213 -5.74 4.22 -5.13
CA GLY A 213 -5.10 4.32 -3.82
C GLY A 213 -5.90 3.66 -2.70
N ALA A 214 -5.20 3.19 -1.67
CA ALA A 214 -5.80 2.53 -0.52
C ALA A 214 -6.74 3.46 0.28
N PRO A 215 -6.37 4.70 0.65
CA PRO A 215 -7.24 5.56 1.46
C PRO A 215 -8.62 5.85 0.84
N PRO A 216 -8.77 6.19 -0.46
CA PRO A 216 -10.10 6.40 -1.02
C PRO A 216 -10.90 5.10 -1.15
N ASN A 217 -10.26 3.97 -1.49
CA ASN A 217 -10.92 2.67 -1.52
C ASN A 217 -11.25 2.13 -0.11
N LEU A 218 -10.61 2.68 0.93
CA LEU A 218 -10.95 2.49 2.33
C LEU A 218 -12.00 3.50 2.82
N LEU A 219 -12.50 4.40 1.99
CA LEU A 219 -13.42 5.49 2.35
C LEU A 219 -12.86 6.45 3.41
N PHE A 220 -11.55 6.50 3.58
CA PHE A 220 -10.90 7.40 4.55
C PHE A 220 -10.68 8.81 3.99
N VAL A 221 -10.63 8.93 2.67
CA VAL A 221 -10.50 10.21 1.97
C VAL A 221 -11.42 10.23 0.76
N ASP A 222 -11.75 11.42 0.30
CA ASP A 222 -12.26 11.63 -1.06
C ASP A 222 -11.28 12.53 -1.82
N ILE A 223 -11.19 12.33 -3.12
CA ILE A 223 -10.38 13.13 -4.04
C ILE A 223 -11.32 13.75 -5.07
N SER A 224 -11.29 15.06 -5.22
CA SER A 224 -12.10 15.82 -6.17
C SER A 224 -11.22 16.38 -7.28
N ASP A 225 -11.65 16.26 -8.53
CA ASP A 225 -10.90 16.71 -9.72
C ASP A 225 -11.69 17.76 -10.54
N GLU A 226 -12.45 18.63 -9.86
CA GLU A 226 -13.32 19.61 -10.54
C GLU A 226 -12.55 20.70 -11.29
N ASP A 227 -11.50 21.28 -10.67
CA ASP A 227 -10.70 22.39 -11.23
C ASP A 227 -9.20 22.23 -10.93
N VAL A 228 -8.90 21.87 -9.67
CA VAL A 228 -7.58 21.49 -9.19
C VAL A 228 -7.81 20.23 -8.38
N SER A 229 -6.99 19.20 -8.59
CA SER A 229 -7.12 17.97 -7.84
C SER A 229 -6.90 18.25 -6.35
N ARG A 230 -7.84 17.79 -5.53
CA ARG A 230 -7.86 18.06 -4.09
C ARG A 230 -8.27 16.83 -3.31
N ILE A 231 -7.75 16.72 -2.10
CA ILE A 231 -8.05 15.64 -1.17
C ILE A 231 -8.72 16.17 0.10
N GLY A 232 -9.73 15.46 0.58
CA GLY A 232 -10.44 15.75 1.82
C GLY A 232 -10.51 14.51 2.70
N ILE A 233 -10.38 14.69 4.01
CA ILE A 233 -10.50 13.59 4.97
C ILE A 233 -11.97 13.31 5.29
N THR A 234 -12.38 12.05 5.31
CA THR A 234 -13.74 11.66 5.70
C THR A 234 -13.88 11.52 7.20
N GLU A 235 -15.09 11.26 7.69
CA GLU A 235 -15.30 10.92 9.11
C GLU A 235 -14.55 9.65 9.52
N ALA A 236 -14.63 8.58 8.71
CA ALA A 236 -13.90 7.33 8.99
C ALA A 236 -12.38 7.53 8.93
N GLY A 237 -11.88 8.34 7.98
CA GLY A 237 -10.46 8.67 7.91
C GLY A 237 -9.99 9.48 9.10
N LEU A 238 -10.82 10.41 9.59
CA LEU A 238 -10.52 11.20 10.78
C LEU A 238 -10.50 10.31 12.02
N GLU A 239 -11.52 9.48 12.23
CA GLU A 239 -11.59 8.52 13.33
C GLU A 239 -10.36 7.61 13.35
N PHE A 240 -10.01 7.02 12.20
CA PHE A 240 -8.80 6.21 12.08
C PHE A 240 -7.55 7.03 12.37
N ALA A 241 -7.48 8.28 11.90
CA ALA A 241 -6.38 9.18 12.20
C ALA A 241 -6.25 9.42 13.71
N GLU A 242 -7.34 9.62 14.46
CA GLU A 242 -7.29 9.94 15.90
C GLU A 242 -6.69 8.84 16.76
N LEU A 243 -6.92 7.57 16.38
CA LEU A 243 -6.50 6.39 17.15
C LEU A 243 -5.00 6.43 17.48
N TYR A 244 -4.64 5.89 18.63
CA TYR A 244 -3.26 5.72 19.03
C TYR A 244 -2.54 4.75 18.08
N ASN A 245 -1.33 5.10 17.65
CA ASN A 245 -0.46 4.24 16.83
C ASN A 245 0.90 4.03 17.50
N PRO A 246 1.36 2.78 17.69
CA PRO A 246 2.61 2.51 18.39
C PRO A 246 3.83 3.14 17.72
N LEU A 247 3.89 3.14 16.38
CA LEU A 247 5.02 3.73 15.68
C LEU A 247 4.97 5.25 15.83
N LEU A 248 3.84 5.87 15.47
CA LEU A 248 3.75 7.33 15.41
C LEU A 248 3.80 8.01 16.79
N ASP A 249 3.27 7.36 17.83
CA ASP A 249 3.07 7.99 19.13
C ASP A 249 4.09 7.54 20.20
N ASP A 250 4.59 6.29 20.15
CA ASP A 250 5.66 5.81 21.05
C ASP A 250 7.05 5.89 20.42
N GLY A 251 7.16 5.64 19.11
CA GLY A 251 8.39 5.77 18.35
C GLY A 251 8.63 4.66 17.31
N PRO A 252 9.58 4.88 16.37
CA PRO A 252 9.84 3.98 15.24
C PRO A 252 10.44 2.62 15.64
N ASP A 253 10.80 2.43 16.92
CA ASP A 253 11.29 1.17 17.47
C ASP A 253 10.18 0.28 18.05
N ALA A 254 8.91 0.63 17.90
CA ALA A 254 7.80 -0.22 18.31
C ALA A 254 7.83 -1.62 17.63
N ASP A 255 7.21 -2.60 18.28
CA ASP A 255 7.16 -3.99 17.79
C ASP A 255 6.06 -4.22 16.75
N GLU A 256 5.00 -3.43 16.80
CA GLU A 256 3.78 -3.58 16.00
C GLU A 256 3.50 -2.31 15.19
N SER A 257 2.93 -2.45 13.99
CA SER A 257 2.61 -1.31 13.12
C SER A 257 1.25 -0.69 13.37
N LEU A 258 0.36 -1.44 14.02
CA LEU A 258 -0.99 -1.02 14.39
C LEU A 258 -1.24 -1.36 15.86
N SER A 259 -1.96 -0.49 16.57
CA SER A 259 -2.50 -0.79 17.89
C SER A 259 -3.68 -1.78 17.83
N PRO A 260 -4.09 -2.38 18.96
CA PRO A 260 -5.32 -3.17 19.02
C PRO A 260 -6.56 -2.41 18.53
N ASP A 261 -6.72 -1.14 18.96
CA ASP A 261 -7.86 -0.30 18.58
C ASP A 261 -7.87 0.00 17.06
N GLU A 262 -6.70 0.22 16.45
CA GLU A 262 -6.59 0.40 15.00
C GLU A 262 -6.97 -0.85 14.21
N ARG A 263 -6.61 -2.04 14.72
CA ARG A 263 -6.97 -3.33 14.10
C ARG A 263 -8.47 -3.57 14.20
N GLU A 264 -9.05 -3.36 15.38
CA GLU A 264 -10.50 -3.49 15.62
C GLU A 264 -11.28 -2.54 14.72
N PHE A 265 -10.90 -1.26 14.70
CA PHE A 265 -11.51 -0.26 13.81
C PHE A 265 -11.47 -0.71 12.35
N TYR A 266 -10.32 -1.17 11.84
CA TYR A 266 -10.22 -1.60 10.44
C TYR A 266 -11.13 -2.79 10.12
N ILE A 267 -11.18 -3.79 11.00
CA ILE A 267 -12.00 -4.99 10.82
C ILE A 267 -13.49 -4.62 10.83
N ASP A 268 -13.94 -3.81 11.78
CA ASP A 268 -15.33 -3.36 11.85
C ASP A 268 -15.69 -2.45 10.67
N HIS A 269 -14.79 -1.54 10.29
CA HIS A 269 -14.99 -0.65 9.14
C HIS A 269 -15.14 -1.44 7.83
N THR A 270 -14.28 -2.44 7.60
CA THR A 270 -14.39 -3.29 6.41
C THR A 270 -15.65 -4.15 6.42
N ARG A 271 -16.05 -4.69 7.58
CA ARG A 271 -17.31 -5.42 7.74
C ARG A 271 -18.52 -4.57 7.36
N ASP A 272 -18.57 -3.34 7.85
CA ASP A 272 -19.75 -2.49 7.73
C ASP A 272 -19.82 -1.74 6.40
N ASN A 273 -18.67 -1.39 5.82
CA ASN A 273 -18.60 -0.49 4.67
C ASN A 273 -17.95 -1.09 3.41
N LEU A 274 -17.16 -2.16 3.53
CA LEU A 274 -16.41 -2.77 2.43
C LEU A 274 -16.61 -4.29 2.40
N PRO A 275 -17.85 -4.77 2.21
CA PRO A 275 -18.20 -6.17 2.40
C PRO A 275 -17.38 -7.13 1.53
N ALA A 276 -16.96 -6.72 0.33
CA ALA A 276 -16.12 -7.55 -0.53
C ALA A 276 -14.70 -7.77 0.02
N GLU A 277 -14.10 -6.77 0.67
CA GLU A 277 -12.82 -6.94 1.36
C GLU A 277 -12.97 -7.81 2.61
N TYR A 278 -14.04 -7.61 3.38
CA TYR A 278 -14.33 -8.43 4.55
C TYR A 278 -14.57 -9.89 4.17
N GLU A 279 -15.37 -10.15 3.15
CA GLU A 279 -15.61 -11.48 2.57
C GLU A 279 -14.30 -12.12 2.13
N ALA A 280 -13.42 -11.39 1.43
CA ALA A 280 -12.11 -11.91 1.04
C ALA A 280 -11.26 -12.35 2.25
N MET A 281 -11.27 -11.57 3.34
CA MET A 281 -10.60 -11.95 4.59
C MET A 281 -11.20 -13.21 5.21
N VAL A 282 -12.54 -13.34 5.23
CA VAL A 282 -13.26 -14.53 5.73
C VAL A 282 -12.92 -15.75 4.87
N THR A 283 -13.06 -15.68 3.55
CA THR A 283 -12.74 -16.79 2.62
C THR A 283 -11.28 -17.24 2.77
N THR A 284 -10.36 -16.30 2.95
CA THR A 284 -8.95 -16.63 3.20
C THR A 284 -8.76 -17.32 4.54
N ALA A 285 -9.47 -16.87 5.58
CA ALA A 285 -9.43 -17.51 6.90
C ALA A 285 -10.01 -18.94 6.85
N GLU A 286 -11.13 -19.14 6.17
CA GLU A 286 -11.75 -20.45 5.93
C GLU A 286 -10.75 -21.40 5.25
N ALA A 287 -10.14 -20.96 4.14
CA ALA A 287 -9.14 -21.75 3.42
C ALA A 287 -7.95 -22.15 4.31
N ILE A 288 -7.45 -21.24 5.16
CA ILE A 288 -6.38 -21.56 6.12
C ILE A 288 -6.86 -22.60 7.14
N SER A 289 -8.08 -22.46 7.66
CA SER A 289 -8.66 -23.38 8.65
C SER A 289 -8.86 -24.79 8.10
N GLU A 290 -9.14 -24.91 6.80
CA GLU A 290 -9.28 -26.19 6.08
C GLU A 290 -7.94 -26.83 5.67
N GLY A 291 -6.82 -26.13 5.92
CA GLY A 291 -5.48 -26.62 5.66
C GLY A 291 -4.88 -26.15 4.32
N ASN A 292 -5.57 -25.30 3.57
CA ASN A 292 -5.05 -24.64 2.37
C ASN A 292 -4.15 -23.46 2.76
N ASN A 293 -3.16 -23.68 3.59
CA ASN A 293 -2.44 -22.63 4.30
C ASN A 293 -1.07 -22.26 3.71
N ARG A 294 -0.89 -22.47 2.40
CA ARG A 294 0.36 -22.16 1.69
C ARG A 294 0.12 -21.20 0.53
N PRO A 295 1.14 -20.45 0.07
CA PRO A 295 0.99 -19.49 -1.02
C PRO A 295 0.23 -20.00 -2.23
N THR A 296 0.64 -21.14 -2.81
CA THR A 296 0.02 -21.70 -4.02
C THR A 296 -1.43 -22.14 -3.77
N SER A 297 -1.69 -22.91 -2.69
CA SER A 297 -3.04 -23.37 -2.36
C SER A 297 -3.99 -22.22 -2.01
N LEU A 298 -3.47 -21.15 -1.39
CA LEU A 298 -4.26 -19.95 -1.12
C LEU A 298 -4.57 -19.18 -2.38
N SER A 299 -3.65 -19.08 -3.34
CA SER A 299 -3.94 -18.40 -4.62
C SER A 299 -5.09 -19.08 -5.37
N GLU A 300 -5.18 -20.41 -5.32
CA GLU A 300 -6.30 -21.16 -5.90
C GLU A 300 -7.63 -20.75 -5.25
N HIS A 301 -7.70 -20.64 -3.92
CA HIS A 301 -8.92 -20.22 -3.21
C HIS A 301 -9.24 -18.74 -3.42
N VAL A 302 -8.23 -17.87 -3.41
CA VAL A 302 -8.42 -16.43 -3.66
C VAL A 302 -8.93 -16.18 -5.09
N SER A 303 -8.57 -17.03 -6.06
CA SER A 303 -9.09 -16.92 -7.43
C SER A 303 -10.60 -17.16 -7.54
N GLU A 304 -11.20 -17.84 -6.56
CA GLU A 304 -12.65 -18.08 -6.53
C GLU A 304 -13.45 -16.81 -6.21
N LEU A 305 -12.82 -15.78 -5.63
CA LEU A 305 -13.45 -14.48 -5.38
C LEU A 305 -13.78 -13.74 -6.68
N ASN A 306 -13.06 -14.03 -7.77
CA ASN A 306 -13.35 -13.50 -9.09
C ASN A 306 -12.80 -14.43 -10.18
N GLU A 307 -13.71 -15.14 -10.87
CA GLU A 307 -13.39 -16.07 -11.95
C GLU A 307 -12.69 -15.43 -13.16
N GLU A 308 -12.75 -14.09 -13.29
CA GLU A 308 -12.09 -13.35 -14.36
C GLU A 308 -10.61 -13.09 -14.08
N TRP A 309 -10.14 -13.29 -12.85
CA TRP A 309 -8.74 -13.08 -12.52
C TRP A 309 -7.84 -14.11 -13.20
N SER A 310 -6.80 -13.61 -13.85
CA SER A 310 -5.67 -14.43 -14.25
C SER A 310 -4.94 -14.97 -13.01
N GLN A 311 -4.10 -16.00 -13.20
CA GLN A 311 -3.29 -16.54 -12.11
C GLN A 311 -2.38 -15.48 -11.47
N SER A 312 -1.83 -14.56 -12.27
CA SER A 312 -0.97 -13.47 -11.77
C SER A 312 -1.76 -12.45 -10.96
N GLN A 313 -3.00 -12.15 -11.35
CA GLN A 313 -3.92 -11.31 -10.59
C GLN A 313 -4.29 -11.98 -9.26
N ALA A 314 -4.66 -13.25 -9.27
CA ALA A 314 -4.95 -14.01 -8.05
C ALA A 314 -3.73 -14.07 -7.09
N ASP A 315 -2.52 -14.27 -7.61
CA ASP A 315 -1.29 -14.23 -6.81
C ASP A 315 -1.04 -12.85 -6.18
N THR A 316 -1.32 -11.78 -6.92
CA THR A 316 -1.21 -10.40 -6.45
C THR A 316 -2.22 -10.12 -5.34
N MET A 317 -3.49 -10.47 -5.56
CA MET A 317 -4.57 -10.34 -4.58
C MET A 317 -4.26 -11.13 -3.32
N ARG A 318 -3.86 -12.41 -3.45
CA ARG A 318 -3.49 -13.26 -2.32
C ARG A 318 -2.31 -12.68 -1.54
N SER A 319 -1.29 -12.17 -2.22
CA SER A 319 -0.14 -11.55 -1.56
C SER A 319 -0.54 -10.33 -0.74
N GLY A 320 -1.37 -9.44 -1.30
CA GLY A 320 -1.89 -8.26 -0.62
C GLY A 320 -2.75 -8.59 0.58
N LEU A 321 -3.71 -9.49 0.40
CA LEU A 321 -4.67 -9.90 1.42
C LEU A 321 -3.98 -10.56 2.61
N VAL A 322 -3.09 -11.54 2.37
CA VAL A 322 -2.28 -12.18 3.42
C VAL A 322 -1.31 -11.19 4.09
N SER A 323 -0.90 -10.14 3.38
CA SER A 323 -0.06 -9.08 3.94
C SER A 323 -0.86 -8.18 4.89
N ARG A 324 -2.08 -7.77 4.51
CA ARG A 324 -3.01 -7.04 5.38
C ARG A 324 -3.46 -7.88 6.57
N MET A 325 -3.91 -9.11 6.36
CA MET A 325 -4.35 -10.01 7.44
C MET A 325 -3.25 -10.29 8.47
N TYR A 326 -1.98 -10.39 8.03
CA TYR A 326 -0.85 -10.52 8.96
C TYR A 326 -0.68 -9.26 9.81
N GLU A 327 -0.80 -8.07 9.21
CA GLU A 327 -0.66 -6.79 9.92
C GLU A 327 -1.81 -6.53 10.90
N LEU A 328 -3.02 -6.97 10.53
CA LEU A 328 -4.20 -6.96 11.37
C LEU A 328 -4.16 -8.01 12.49
N GLY A 329 -3.10 -8.84 12.56
CA GLY A 329 -2.97 -9.88 13.57
C GLY A 329 -3.98 -11.01 13.42
N LEU A 330 -4.58 -11.21 12.23
CA LEU A 330 -5.51 -12.29 11.93
C LEU A 330 -4.79 -13.60 11.62
N ILE A 331 -3.57 -13.52 11.09
CA ILE A 331 -2.75 -14.67 10.75
C ILE A 331 -1.30 -14.51 11.21
N ASN A 332 -0.66 -15.63 11.50
CA ASN A 332 0.77 -15.76 11.70
C ASN A 332 1.43 -16.45 10.51
N ARG A 333 2.73 -16.19 10.33
CA ARG A 333 3.58 -16.85 9.32
C ARG A 333 4.55 -17.79 10.02
N GLU A 334 4.67 -19.01 9.51
CA GLU A 334 5.61 -19.99 10.03
C GLU A 334 6.45 -20.59 8.90
N ARG A 335 7.76 -20.69 9.10
CA ARG A 335 8.65 -21.36 8.14
C ARG A 335 8.64 -22.86 8.37
N VAL A 336 8.11 -23.61 7.40
CA VAL A 336 8.01 -25.08 7.47
C VAL A 336 9.17 -25.74 6.70
N GLY A 337 10.37 -25.67 7.27
CA GLY A 337 11.58 -26.28 6.71
C GLY A 337 11.91 -25.79 5.29
N GLN A 338 12.12 -26.73 4.36
CA GLN A 338 12.34 -26.45 2.93
C GLN A 338 11.04 -26.18 2.15
N ARG A 339 9.87 -26.42 2.76
CA ARG A 339 8.55 -26.28 2.10
C ARG A 339 8.04 -24.84 2.06
N GLY A 340 8.87 -23.87 2.45
CA GLY A 340 8.53 -22.45 2.46
C GLY A 340 7.70 -22.03 3.66
N ILE A 341 6.86 -21.01 3.45
CA ILE A 341 6.00 -20.40 4.48
C ILE A 341 4.65 -21.11 4.51
N ALA A 342 4.11 -21.29 5.70
CA ALA A 342 2.71 -21.61 5.93
C ALA A 342 2.06 -20.54 6.80
N TYR A 343 0.75 -20.43 6.74
CA TYR A 343 -0.05 -19.50 7.51
C TYR A 343 -0.87 -20.24 8.57
N ASN A 344 -1.07 -19.61 9.71
CA ASN A 344 -1.94 -20.13 10.78
C ASN A 344 -2.84 -18.99 11.25
N LEU A 345 -4.10 -19.27 11.55
CA LEU A 345 -4.98 -18.28 12.17
C LEU A 345 -4.51 -17.94 13.58
N THR A 346 -4.73 -16.71 13.99
CA THR A 346 -4.69 -16.30 15.40
C THR A 346 -6.06 -16.47 16.03
N GLU A 347 -6.19 -16.24 17.35
CA GLU A 347 -7.50 -16.21 18.01
C GLU A 347 -8.45 -15.18 17.36
N THR A 348 -7.94 -14.02 16.95
CA THR A 348 -8.69 -13.00 16.21
C THR A 348 -9.02 -13.43 14.78
N GLY A 349 -8.13 -14.17 14.12
CA GLY A 349 -8.43 -14.76 12.81
C GLY A 349 -9.55 -15.80 12.88
N GLU A 350 -9.55 -16.63 13.92
CA GLU A 350 -10.60 -17.62 14.16
C GLU A 350 -11.96 -16.97 14.47
N SER A 351 -12.00 -15.79 15.11
CA SER A 351 -13.27 -15.12 15.39
C SER A 351 -14.00 -14.68 14.13
N LEU A 352 -13.30 -14.42 13.02
CA LEU A 352 -13.93 -14.11 11.73
C LEU A 352 -14.87 -15.23 11.24
N LEU A 353 -14.57 -16.48 11.60
CA LEU A 353 -15.37 -17.64 11.19
C LEU A 353 -16.64 -17.81 12.03
N ASN A 354 -16.64 -17.30 13.26
CA ASN A 354 -17.77 -17.40 14.18
C ASN A 354 -18.84 -16.33 13.90
N ASP A 355 -18.44 -15.18 13.35
CA ASP A 355 -19.37 -14.10 13.00
C ASP A 355 -20.28 -14.48 11.82
N THR A 356 -19.89 -15.47 11.00
CA THR A 356 -20.67 -15.97 9.86
C THR A 356 -21.79 -16.94 10.25
N GLU A 357 -21.74 -17.56 11.43
CA GLU A 357 -22.79 -18.51 11.88
C GLU A 357 -24.12 -17.81 12.29
N VAL A 358 -24.16 -16.48 12.36
CA VAL A 358 -25.33 -15.72 12.84
C VAL A 358 -26.25 -15.23 11.71
N THR A 359 -25.88 -15.39 10.43
CA THR A 359 -26.61 -14.76 9.30
C THR A 359 -27.40 -15.73 8.42
N PHE A 360 -27.97 -16.79 9.00
CA PHE A 360 -28.98 -17.63 8.35
C PHE A 360 -30.16 -17.94 9.29
N GLU A 361 -31.04 -16.96 9.52
CA GLU A 361 -32.45 -17.21 9.91
C GLU A 361 -33.43 -16.35 9.08
#